data_AF-A0A355SFS2-F1
#
_entry.id   AF-A0A355SFS2-F1
#
_cell.length_a   1.000
_cell.length_b   1.000
_cell.length_c   1.000
_cell.angle_alpha   90.00
_cell.angle_beta   90.00
_cell.angle_gamma   90.00
#
_symmetry.space_group_name_H-M   'P 1'
#
loop_
_entity.id
_entity.type
_entity.pdbx_description
1 polymer ?
#
loop_
_entity_poly.entity_id
_entity_poly.type
_entity_poly.pdbx_seq_one_letter_code
_entity_poly.pdbx_strand_id
1 'polypeptide(L)'
;MSPKIQNKIFDYVVALIVLIAVFVCLVPFLYIFSESLSSNRAIISQAVTVYPIDFNIEAYKVVFGDAGMLYSLFYTAVLTLAFVLVSMTVTILASYPLTKKRLKGRNAILLLMLVTMYFTGGLIPDYMLVKNLGLLNTPFALVLPGMMSVYYMIIMKSFFQNLPESLEEAAYLDGCNDLQILFKIVLPLSKPALATISLLYAVFRWNYFQDALFYI
;
A
#
# COMPACT_ATOMS: atom_id res chain seq x y z
N MET A 1 -27.95 29.53 26.72
CA MET A 1 -26.52 29.62 26.32
C MET A 1 -26.47 29.97 24.84
N SER A 2 -25.67 30.96 24.42
CA SER A 2 -25.56 31.32 23.00
C SER A 2 -25.08 30.11 22.19
N PRO A 3 -25.64 29.81 21.01
CA PRO A 3 -25.23 28.68 20.16
C PRO A 3 -23.74 28.69 19.83
N LYS A 4 -23.08 29.86 19.82
CA LYS A 4 -21.62 29.98 19.66
C LYS A 4 -20.81 29.38 20.83
N ILE A 5 -21.35 29.39 22.05
CA ILE A 5 -20.68 28.85 23.24
C ILE A 5 -20.82 27.32 23.28
N GLN A 6 -21.98 26.79 22.89
CA GLN A 6 -22.21 25.34 22.79
C GLN A 6 -21.28 24.70 21.74
N ASN A 7 -21.10 25.36 20.59
CA ASN A 7 -20.16 24.89 19.56
C ASN A 7 -18.72 24.84 20.07
N LYS A 8 -18.26 25.87 20.81
CA LYS A 8 -16.90 25.88 21.38
C LYS A 8 -16.67 24.76 22.40
N ILE A 9 -17.64 24.50 23.28
CA ILE A 9 -17.52 23.41 24.28
C ILE A 9 -17.42 22.06 23.57
N PHE A 10 -18.26 21.83 22.55
CA PHE A 10 -18.20 20.62 21.74
C PHE A 10 -16.84 20.46 21.06
N ASP A 11 -16.32 21.52 20.42
CA ASP A 11 -15.01 21.50 19.77
C ASP A 11 -13.88 21.17 20.76
N TYR A 12 -13.90 21.73 21.98
CA TYR A 12 -12.92 21.42 23.00
C TYR A 12 -12.99 19.96 23.47
N VAL A 13 -14.20 19.41 23.62
CA VAL A 13 -14.39 18.00 24.00
C VAL A 13 -13.86 17.08 22.90
N VAL A 14 -14.18 17.37 21.63
CA VAL A 14 -13.66 16.60 20.49
C VAL A 14 -12.13 16.71 20.42
N ALA A 15 -11.57 17.91 20.56
CA ALA A 15 -10.13 18.11 20.57
C ALA A 15 -9.44 17.33 21.71
N LEU A 16 -10.03 17.33 22.90
CA LEU A 16 -9.50 16.56 24.04
C LEU A 16 -9.51 15.05 23.75
N ILE A 17 -10.61 14.52 23.20
CA ILE A 17 -10.71 13.10 22.84
C ILE A 17 -9.66 12.73 21.78
N VAL A 18 -9.51 13.56 20.75
CA VAL A 18 -8.50 13.36 19.70
C VAL A 18 -7.09 13.40 20.28
N LEU A 19 -6.80 14.34 21.20
CA LEU A 19 -5.49 14.47 21.82
C LEU A 19 -5.15 13.26 22.70
N ILE A 20 -6.12 12.74 23.46
CA ILE A 20 -5.97 11.49 24.22
C ILE A 20 -5.72 10.32 23.27
N ALA A 21 -6.46 10.21 22.18
CA ALA A 21 -6.27 9.14 21.20
C ALA A 21 -4.87 9.19 20.57
N VAL A 22 -4.39 10.39 20.19
CA VAL A 22 -3.02 10.59 19.69
C VAL A 22 -1.99 10.15 20.74
N PHE A 23 -2.19 10.52 22.01
CA PHE A 23 -1.27 10.14 23.08
C PHE A 23 -1.22 8.62 23.27
N VAL A 24 -2.37 7.94 23.34
CA VAL A 24 -2.45 6.48 23.46
C VAL A 24 -1.76 5.77 22.29
N CYS A 25 -1.92 6.29 21.06
CA CYS A 25 -1.25 5.74 19.89
C CYS A 25 0.28 5.97 19.90
N LEU A 26 0.77 7.06 20.49
CA LEU A 26 2.20 7.39 20.51
C LEU A 26 2.98 6.62 21.59
N VAL A 27 2.36 6.33 22.74
CA VAL A 27 3.00 5.62 23.86
C VAL A 27 3.73 4.33 23.43
N PRO A 28 3.15 3.39 22.67
CA PRO A 28 3.86 2.16 22.27
C PRO A 28 5.08 2.44 21.40
N PHE A 29 5.06 3.47 20.54
CA PHE A 29 6.23 3.85 19.74
C PHE A 29 7.35 4.44 20.62
N LEU A 30 6.99 5.28 21.60
CA LEU A 30 7.96 5.84 22.55
C LEU A 30 8.55 4.75 23.45
N TYR A 31 7.75 3.76 23.82
CA TYR A 31 8.20 2.60 24.58
C TYR A 31 9.21 1.77 23.79
N ILE A 32 8.89 1.37 22.56
CA ILE A 32 9.82 0.61 21.69
C ILE A 32 11.10 1.40 21.43
N PHE A 33 10.99 2.71 21.21
CA PHE A 33 12.16 3.58 21.04
C PHE A 33 13.04 3.60 22.30
N SER A 34 12.43 3.72 23.47
CA SER A 34 13.15 3.71 24.75
C SER A 34 13.79 2.35 25.04
N GLU A 35 13.09 1.26 24.75
CA GLU A 35 13.57 -0.11 24.86
C GLU A 35 14.78 -0.34 23.96
N SER A 36 14.72 0.13 22.71
CA SER A 36 15.81 -0.01 21.74
C SER A 36 17.13 0.66 22.18
N LEU A 37 17.04 1.67 23.06
CA LEU A 37 18.18 2.44 23.58
C LEU A 37 18.53 2.08 25.03
N SER A 38 17.88 1.09 25.63
CA SER A 38 18.10 0.70 27.03
C SER A 38 19.02 -0.51 27.14
N SER A 39 19.69 -0.66 28.29
CA SER A 39 20.52 -1.85 28.55
C SER A 39 19.66 -3.11 28.71
N ASN A 40 20.20 -4.28 28.32
CA ASN A 40 19.52 -5.57 28.44
C ASN A 40 19.07 -5.86 29.90
N ARG A 41 19.91 -5.46 30.87
CA ARG A 41 19.57 -5.54 32.31
C ARG A 41 18.30 -4.77 32.64
N ALA A 42 18.17 -3.53 32.16
CA ALA A 42 17.01 -2.68 32.42
C ALA A 42 15.73 -3.19 31.74
N ILE A 43 15.88 -3.78 30.54
CA ILE A 43 14.78 -4.41 29.80
C ILE A 43 14.27 -5.64 30.55
N ILE A 44 15.15 -6.57 30.94
CA ILE A 44 14.79 -7.79 31.68
C ILE A 44 14.14 -7.44 33.02
N SER A 45 14.65 -6.41 33.72
CA SER A 45 14.09 -5.98 35.00
C SER A 45 12.79 -5.18 34.88
N GLN A 46 12.24 -5.01 33.67
CA GLN A 46 11.02 -4.24 33.40
C GLN A 46 11.11 -2.79 33.93
N ALA A 47 12.32 -2.21 33.94
CA ALA A 47 12.55 -0.86 34.44
C ALA A 47 12.33 0.22 33.36
N VAL A 48 12.32 -0.18 32.08
CA VAL A 48 12.13 0.71 30.94
C VAL A 48 10.66 1.13 30.84
N THR A 49 10.42 2.43 30.65
CA THR A 49 9.08 2.99 30.45
C THR A 49 9.07 3.83 29.17
N VAL A 50 8.68 5.10 29.24
CA VAL A 50 8.71 6.06 28.11
C VAL A 50 10.09 6.72 27.96
N TYR A 51 11.00 6.46 28.89
CA TYR A 51 12.38 6.95 28.87
C TYR A 51 13.36 5.78 28.88
N PRO A 52 14.47 5.88 28.11
CA PRO A 52 15.50 4.87 28.10
C PRO A 52 16.24 4.83 29.44
N ILE A 53 16.56 3.63 29.91
CA ILE A 53 17.30 3.39 31.16
C ILE A 53 18.62 2.72 30.82
N ASP A 54 19.71 3.24 31.39
CA ASP A 54 21.08 2.82 31.09
C ASP A 54 21.38 2.83 29.58
N PHE A 55 21.46 4.04 29.01
CA PHE A 55 21.58 4.26 27.57
C PHE A 55 22.62 3.33 26.91
N ASN A 56 22.18 2.52 25.95
CA ASN A 56 22.99 1.54 25.24
C ASN A 56 22.62 1.51 23.75
N ILE A 57 23.64 1.45 22.88
CA ILE A 57 23.52 1.37 21.42
C ILE A 57 24.03 0.03 20.86
N GLU A 58 24.38 -0.92 21.73
CA GLU A 58 24.90 -2.23 21.36
C GLU A 58 23.92 -3.02 20.49
N ALA A 59 22.62 -2.96 20.78
CA ALA A 59 21.58 -3.57 19.95
C ALA A 59 21.66 -3.09 18.49
N TYR A 60 21.84 -1.78 18.28
CA TYR A 60 22.04 -1.22 16.95
C TYR A 60 23.33 -1.70 16.29
N LYS A 61 24.44 -1.84 17.03
CA LYS A 61 25.70 -2.38 16.49
C LYS A 61 25.55 -3.83 16.04
N VAL A 62 24.81 -4.65 16.79
CA VAL A 62 24.54 -6.05 16.41
C VAL A 62 23.69 -6.09 15.13
N VAL A 63 22.61 -5.32 15.11
CA VAL A 63 21.67 -5.16 13.98
C VAL A 63 22.42 -4.69 12.72
N PHE A 64 23.16 -3.58 12.78
CA PHE A 64 23.90 -3.05 11.63
C PHE A 64 25.18 -3.84 11.31
N GLY A 65 25.67 -4.67 12.23
CA GLY A 65 26.78 -5.60 12.01
C GLY A 65 26.38 -6.90 11.32
N ASP A 66 25.08 -7.22 11.32
CA ASP A 66 24.55 -8.41 10.65
C ASP A 66 24.30 -8.14 9.16
N ALA A 67 25.19 -8.69 8.32
CA ALA A 67 25.10 -8.57 6.87
C ALA A 67 23.81 -9.22 6.31
N GLY A 68 23.31 -10.29 6.94
CA GLY A 68 22.07 -10.95 6.54
C GLY A 68 20.86 -10.03 6.76
N MET A 69 20.81 -9.36 7.91
CA MET A 69 19.71 -8.45 8.22
C MET A 69 19.70 -7.21 7.32
N LEU A 70 20.87 -6.63 7.03
CA LEU A 70 21.01 -5.54 6.05
C LEU A 70 20.60 -5.98 4.64
N TYR A 71 21.01 -7.18 4.22
CA TYR A 71 20.61 -7.75 2.94
C TYR A 71 19.09 -7.94 2.86
N SER A 72 18.46 -8.50 3.89
CA SER A 72 17.00 -8.68 3.93
C SER A 72 16.24 -7.35 3.87
N LEU A 73 16.72 -6.30 4.55
CA LEU A 73 16.14 -4.96 4.49
C LEU A 73 16.21 -4.39 3.06
N PHE A 74 17.39 -4.47 2.44
CA PHE A 74 17.59 -4.00 1.06
C PHE A 74 16.75 -4.80 0.06
N TYR A 75 16.74 -6.13 0.19
CA TYR A 75 15.93 -7.01 -0.65
C TYR A 75 14.44 -6.69 -0.53
N THR A 76 13.93 -6.45 0.68
CA THR A 76 12.54 -6.05 0.92
C THR A 76 12.21 -4.72 0.23
N ALA A 77 13.13 -3.75 0.27
CA ALA A 77 12.94 -2.46 -0.41
C ALA A 77 12.89 -2.62 -1.94
N VAL A 78 13.81 -3.40 -2.51
CA VAL A 78 13.84 -3.69 -3.95
C VAL A 78 12.60 -4.46 -4.39
N LEU A 79 12.19 -5.48 -3.63
CA LEU A 79 10.97 -6.25 -3.88
C LEU A 79 9.73 -5.36 -3.84
N THR A 80 9.63 -4.48 -2.85
CA THR A 80 8.52 -3.52 -2.71
C THR A 80 8.44 -2.59 -3.92
N LEU A 81 9.57 -2.04 -4.36
CA LEU A 81 9.61 -1.17 -5.54
C LEU A 81 9.20 -1.94 -6.82
N ALA A 82 9.77 -3.12 -7.03
CA ALA A 82 9.44 -3.96 -8.19
C ALA A 82 7.95 -4.32 -8.21
N PHE A 83 7.39 -4.72 -7.06
CA PHE A 83 5.98 -5.01 -6.92
C PHE A 83 5.11 -3.80 -7.25
N VAL A 84 5.41 -2.62 -6.69
CA VAL A 84 4.63 -1.40 -6.95
C VAL A 84 4.65 -1.05 -8.44
N LEU A 85 5.79 -1.16 -9.12
CA LEU A 85 5.91 -0.86 -10.55
C LEU A 85 5.05 -1.79 -11.41
N VAL A 86 5.13 -3.10 -11.15
CA VAL A 86 4.32 -4.11 -11.86
C VAL A 86 2.85 -3.88 -11.56
N SER A 87 2.49 -3.74 -10.28
CA SER A 87 1.11 -3.61 -9.86
C SER A 87 0.46 -2.33 -10.37
N MET A 88 1.17 -1.21 -10.35
CA MET A 88 0.69 0.05 -10.92
C MET A 88 0.50 -0.06 -12.43
N THR A 89 1.44 -0.69 -13.14
CA THR A 89 1.34 -0.86 -14.59
C THR A 89 0.11 -1.69 -14.96
N VAL A 90 -0.07 -2.85 -14.31
CA VAL A 90 -1.25 -3.71 -14.54
C VAL A 90 -2.54 -2.98 -14.17
N THR A 91 -2.56 -2.28 -13.03
CA THR A 91 -3.72 -1.52 -12.58
C THR A 91 -4.11 -0.43 -13.57
N ILE A 92 -3.16 0.39 -14.04
CA ILE A 92 -3.40 1.46 -15.00
C ILE A 92 -3.96 0.91 -16.32
N LEU A 93 -3.31 -0.14 -16.85
CA LEU A 93 -3.68 -0.75 -18.12
C LEU A 93 -5.04 -1.47 -18.05
N ALA A 94 -5.43 -1.99 -16.88
CA ALA A 94 -6.75 -2.54 -16.66
C ALA A 94 -7.81 -1.43 -16.50
N SER A 95 -7.54 -0.41 -15.68
CA SER A 95 -8.50 0.64 -15.35
C SER A 95 -8.86 1.52 -16.53
N TYR A 96 -7.89 1.95 -17.34
CA TYR A 96 -8.10 2.97 -18.38
C TYR A 96 -9.08 2.53 -19.47
N PRO A 97 -8.93 1.37 -20.14
CA PRO A 97 -9.87 0.92 -21.16
C PRO A 97 -11.29 0.74 -20.62
N LEU A 98 -11.43 0.29 -19.36
CA LEU A 98 -12.73 0.08 -18.71
C LEU A 98 -13.49 1.38 -18.43
N THR A 99 -12.84 2.55 -18.54
CA THR A 99 -13.53 3.85 -18.52
C THR A 99 -14.29 4.11 -19.82
N LYS A 100 -13.85 3.53 -20.95
CA LYS A 100 -14.34 3.88 -22.29
C LYS A 100 -15.68 3.20 -22.58
N LYS A 101 -16.70 4.00 -22.89
CA LYS A 101 -18.06 3.51 -23.25
C LYS A 101 -18.06 2.64 -24.52
N ARG A 102 -17.10 2.84 -25.42
CA ARG A 102 -16.94 2.08 -26.68
C ARG A 102 -16.34 0.68 -26.54
N LEU A 103 -15.80 0.31 -25.37
CA LEU A 103 -15.23 -1.02 -25.15
C LEU A 103 -16.35 -2.07 -25.08
N LYS A 104 -16.44 -2.92 -26.12
CA LYS A 104 -17.39 -4.03 -26.15
C LYS A 104 -17.09 -5.01 -25.00
N GLY A 105 -18.12 -5.41 -24.27
CA GLY A 105 -17.98 -6.35 -23.15
C GLY A 105 -17.47 -5.74 -21.83
N ARG A 106 -17.31 -4.41 -21.73
CA ARG A 106 -16.77 -3.76 -20.51
C ARG A 106 -17.47 -4.19 -19.21
N ASN A 107 -18.80 -4.34 -19.25
CA ASN A 107 -19.59 -4.70 -18.07
C ASN A 107 -19.33 -6.15 -17.65
N ALA A 108 -19.15 -7.06 -18.61
CA ALA A 108 -18.83 -8.46 -18.34
C ALA A 108 -17.40 -8.59 -17.78
N ILE A 109 -16.44 -7.85 -18.33
CA ILE A 109 -15.06 -7.81 -17.82
C ILE A 109 -15.03 -7.26 -16.38
N LEU A 110 -15.74 -6.15 -16.14
CA LEU A 110 -15.86 -5.58 -14.79
C LEU A 110 -16.51 -6.56 -13.82
N LEU A 111 -17.58 -7.24 -14.23
CA LEU A 111 -18.23 -8.26 -13.42
C LEU A 111 -17.28 -9.41 -13.07
N LEU A 112 -16.52 -9.91 -14.04
CA LEU A 112 -15.52 -10.96 -13.81
C LEU A 112 -14.46 -10.52 -12.79
N MET A 113 -13.91 -9.31 -12.94
CA MET A 113 -12.94 -8.76 -11.99
C MET A 113 -13.56 -8.60 -10.59
N LEU A 114 -14.79 -8.08 -10.51
CA LEU A 114 -15.51 -7.95 -9.24
C LEU A 114 -15.73 -9.31 -8.55
N VAL A 115 -16.03 -10.36 -9.30
CA VAL A 115 -16.15 -11.72 -8.74
C VAL A 115 -14.83 -12.13 -8.09
N THR A 116 -13.68 -11.93 -8.75
CA THR A 116 -12.37 -12.28 -8.15
C THR A 116 -12.01 -11.48 -6.89
N MET A 117 -12.63 -10.30 -6.68
CA MET A 117 -12.44 -9.51 -5.47
C MET A 117 -13.14 -10.13 -4.25
N TYR A 118 -14.32 -10.72 -4.46
CA TYR A 118 -15.15 -11.26 -3.37
C TYR A 118 -15.03 -12.78 -3.21
N PHE A 119 -14.63 -13.48 -4.26
CA PHE A 119 -14.49 -14.93 -4.28
C PHE A 119 -13.02 -15.30 -4.51
N THR A 120 -12.45 -16.10 -3.60
CA THR A 120 -11.09 -16.63 -3.69
C THR A 120 -11.10 -18.14 -3.45
N GLY A 121 -10.16 -18.85 -4.11
CA GLY A 121 -9.91 -20.27 -3.83
C GLY A 121 -9.25 -20.50 -2.47
N GLY A 122 -8.68 -19.45 -1.88
CA GLY A 122 -7.96 -19.51 -0.62
C GLY A 122 -6.52 -20.01 -0.79
N LEU A 123 -5.83 -20.10 0.34
CA LEU A 123 -4.39 -20.32 0.41
C LEU A 123 -3.93 -21.63 -0.26
N ILE A 124 -4.65 -22.74 -0.06
CA ILE A 124 -4.23 -24.04 -0.59
C ILE A 124 -4.28 -24.07 -2.13
N PRO A 125 -5.40 -23.71 -2.79
CA PRO A 125 -5.43 -23.58 -4.24
C PRO A 125 -4.41 -22.60 -4.80
N ASP A 126 -4.22 -21.43 -4.16
CA ASP A 126 -3.25 -20.43 -4.59
C ASP A 126 -1.81 -20.99 -4.54
N TYR A 127 -1.46 -21.67 -3.45
CA TYR A 127 -0.17 -22.35 -3.31
C TYR A 127 0.02 -23.42 -4.38
N MET A 128 -0.98 -24.27 -4.61
CA MET A 128 -0.93 -25.30 -5.63
C MET A 128 -0.77 -24.71 -7.03
N LEU A 129 -1.39 -23.57 -7.32
CA LEU A 129 -1.22 -22.86 -8.58
C LEU A 129 0.22 -22.36 -8.74
N VAL A 130 0.77 -21.65 -7.76
CA VAL A 130 2.16 -21.15 -7.79
C VAL A 130 3.17 -22.30 -7.96
N LYS A 131 2.92 -23.42 -7.26
CA LYS A 131 3.70 -24.65 -7.40
C LYS A 131 3.63 -25.23 -8.82
N ASN A 132 2.43 -25.39 -9.36
CA ASN A 132 2.23 -25.97 -10.70
C ASN A 132 2.78 -25.07 -11.81
N LEU A 133 2.85 -23.75 -11.58
CA LEU A 133 3.50 -22.79 -12.48
C LEU A 133 5.03 -22.80 -12.36
N GLY A 134 5.61 -23.57 -11.44
CA GLY A 134 7.06 -23.65 -11.24
C GLY A 134 7.68 -22.38 -10.66
N LEU A 135 6.88 -21.55 -9.97
CA LEU A 135 7.32 -20.25 -9.45
C LEU A 135 7.92 -20.32 -8.03
N LEU A 136 7.82 -21.47 -7.34
CA LEU A 136 8.36 -21.63 -5.99
C LEU A 136 9.87 -21.36 -5.94
N ASN A 137 10.32 -20.79 -4.82
CA ASN A 137 11.69 -20.37 -4.57
C ASN A 137 12.18 -19.31 -5.57
N THR A 138 11.26 -18.55 -6.18
CA THR A 138 11.60 -17.42 -7.07
C THR A 138 10.96 -16.11 -6.62
N PRO A 139 11.58 -14.95 -6.89
CA PRO A 139 10.97 -13.65 -6.59
C PRO A 139 9.62 -13.42 -7.28
N PHE A 140 9.37 -14.09 -8.41
CA PHE A 140 8.12 -13.97 -9.14
C PHE A 140 6.91 -14.49 -8.36
N ALA A 141 7.11 -15.49 -7.48
CA ALA A 141 6.03 -15.96 -6.59
C ALA A 141 5.57 -14.89 -5.60
N LEU A 142 6.41 -13.90 -5.28
CA LEU A 142 6.08 -12.79 -4.38
C LEU A 142 5.47 -11.59 -5.11
N VAL A 143 5.59 -11.56 -6.45
CA VAL A 143 5.12 -10.43 -7.26
C VAL A 143 3.82 -10.75 -7.99
N LEU A 144 3.82 -11.83 -8.78
CA LEU A 144 2.76 -12.09 -9.75
C LEU A 144 1.38 -12.41 -9.13
N PRO A 145 1.26 -13.27 -8.09
CA PRO A 145 -0.06 -13.64 -7.58
C PRO A 145 -0.86 -12.45 -7.03
N GLY A 146 -0.17 -11.50 -6.38
CA GLY A 146 -0.77 -10.31 -5.78
C GLY A 146 -0.68 -9.04 -6.63
N MET A 147 -0.22 -9.13 -7.89
CA MET A 147 0.12 -7.94 -8.68
C MET A 147 -1.06 -7.03 -9.02
N MET A 148 -2.31 -7.49 -8.87
CA MET A 148 -3.48 -6.67 -9.16
C MET A 148 -4.50 -6.77 -8.04
N SER A 149 -4.72 -5.64 -7.37
CA SER A 149 -5.88 -5.44 -6.52
C SER A 149 -7.03 -4.88 -7.35
N VAL A 150 -8.10 -5.65 -7.50
CA VAL A 150 -9.33 -5.20 -8.18
C VAL A 150 -9.90 -3.96 -7.48
N TYR A 151 -9.78 -3.88 -6.14
CA TYR A 151 -10.20 -2.72 -5.37
C TYR A 151 -9.45 -1.45 -5.80
N TYR A 152 -8.13 -1.50 -5.88
CA TYR A 152 -7.32 -0.35 -6.33
C TYR A 152 -7.56 -0.01 -7.80
N MET A 153 -7.79 -1.02 -8.65
CA MET A 153 -8.19 -0.85 -10.05
C MET A 153 -9.52 -0.10 -10.18
N ILE A 154 -10.51 -0.39 -9.34
CA ILE A 154 -11.80 0.32 -9.33
C ILE A 154 -11.63 1.77 -8.89
N ILE A 155 -10.82 2.04 -7.86
CA ILE A 155 -10.52 3.41 -7.42
C ILE A 155 -9.87 4.19 -8.56
N MET A 156 -8.86 3.61 -9.21
CA MET A 156 -8.16 4.23 -10.34
C MET A 156 -9.11 4.49 -11.51
N LYS A 157 -9.95 3.51 -11.85
CA LYS A 157 -10.98 3.65 -12.90
C LYS A 157 -11.96 4.77 -12.58
N SER A 158 -12.45 4.85 -11.33
CA SER A 158 -13.35 5.91 -10.88
C SER A 158 -12.70 7.29 -11.01
N PHE A 159 -11.43 7.41 -10.61
CA PHE A 159 -10.67 8.64 -10.77
C PHE A 159 -10.55 9.04 -12.25
N PHE A 160 -10.14 8.12 -13.12
CA PHE A 160 -10.05 8.37 -14.56
C PHE A 160 -11.40 8.76 -15.19
N GLN A 161 -12.52 8.20 -14.71
CA GLN A 161 -13.87 8.55 -15.18
C GLN A 161 -14.33 9.95 -14.77
N ASN A 162 -13.78 10.50 -13.68
CA ASN A 162 -14.11 11.84 -13.22
C ASN A 162 -13.34 12.94 -13.98
N LEU A 163 -12.36 12.57 -14.82
CA LEU A 163 -11.69 13.53 -15.68
C LEU A 163 -12.67 14.04 -16.76
N PRO A 164 -12.62 15.33 -17.13
CA PRO A 164 -13.49 15.88 -18.17
C PRO A 164 -13.31 15.14 -19.51
N GLU A 165 -14.40 14.59 -20.07
CA GLU A 165 -14.38 13.87 -21.37
C GLU A 165 -13.86 14.77 -22.51
N SER A 166 -14.08 16.08 -22.42
CA SER A 166 -13.63 17.07 -23.42
C SER A 166 -12.12 17.13 -23.63
N LEU A 167 -11.32 16.77 -22.62
CA LEU A 167 -9.85 16.72 -22.74
C LEU A 167 -9.41 15.60 -23.68
N GLU A 168 -10.11 14.46 -23.62
CA GLU A 168 -9.82 13.34 -24.51
C GLU A 168 -10.34 13.62 -25.91
N GLU A 169 -11.55 14.19 -26.04
CA GLU A 169 -12.12 14.57 -27.35
C GLU A 169 -11.23 15.57 -28.09
N ALA A 170 -10.70 16.59 -27.39
CA ALA A 170 -9.74 17.53 -27.97
C ALA A 170 -8.47 16.82 -28.47
N ALA A 171 -7.92 15.89 -27.67
CA ALA A 171 -6.74 15.14 -28.06
C ALA A 171 -6.99 14.21 -29.26
N TYR A 172 -8.19 13.64 -29.37
CA TYR A 172 -8.60 12.87 -30.55
C TYR A 172 -8.68 13.73 -31.82
N LEU A 173 -9.18 14.97 -31.71
CA LEU A 173 -9.19 15.93 -32.82
C LEU A 173 -7.77 16.30 -33.25
N ASP A 174 -6.82 16.35 -32.32
CA ASP A 174 -5.39 16.55 -32.57
C ASP A 174 -4.68 15.28 -33.08
N GLY A 175 -5.41 14.19 -33.34
CA GLY A 175 -4.89 12.94 -33.89
C GLY A 175 -4.18 12.02 -32.89
N CYS A 176 -4.35 12.25 -31.58
CA CYS A 176 -3.80 11.35 -30.57
C CYS A 176 -4.56 10.02 -30.51
N ASN A 177 -3.82 8.91 -30.33
CA ASN A 177 -4.40 7.60 -30.04
C ASN A 177 -4.59 7.38 -28.51
N ASP A 178 -5.29 6.30 -28.13
CA ASP A 178 -5.58 5.99 -26.72
C ASP A 178 -4.35 5.93 -25.81
N LEU A 179 -3.27 5.31 -26.26
CA LEU A 179 -2.05 5.19 -25.46
C LEU A 179 -1.41 6.55 -25.27
N GLN A 180 -1.37 7.38 -26.32
CA GLN A 180 -0.89 8.75 -26.23
C GLN A 180 -1.74 9.58 -25.27
N ILE A 181 -3.07 9.46 -25.33
CA ILE A 181 -3.98 10.15 -24.40
C ILE A 181 -3.73 9.69 -22.96
N LEU A 182 -3.58 8.38 -22.74
CA LEU A 182 -3.26 7.82 -21.42
C LEU A 182 -1.98 8.43 -20.85
N PHE A 183 -0.86 8.33 -21.58
CA PHE A 183 0.44 8.76 -21.07
C PHE A 183 0.63 10.28 -21.03
N LYS A 184 0.06 11.03 -21.99
CA LYS A 184 0.27 12.48 -22.08
C LYS A 184 -0.76 13.31 -21.33
N ILE A 185 -1.96 12.79 -21.07
CA ILE A 185 -3.06 13.57 -20.48
C ILE A 185 -3.55 12.92 -19.19
N VAL A 186 -4.00 11.66 -19.27
CA VAL A 186 -4.71 11.01 -18.15
C VAL A 186 -3.77 10.76 -16.97
N LEU A 187 -2.58 10.20 -17.20
CA LEU A 187 -1.61 9.94 -16.12
C LEU A 187 -1.09 11.22 -15.45
N PRO A 188 -0.67 12.28 -16.18
CA PRO A 188 -0.26 13.54 -15.56
C PRO A 188 -1.36 14.22 -14.71
N LEU A 189 -2.62 14.14 -15.14
CA LEU A 189 -3.76 14.67 -14.38
C LEU A 189 -4.13 13.78 -13.18
N SER A 190 -3.72 12.52 -13.20
CA SER A 190 -4.02 11.53 -12.16
C SER A 190 -2.91 11.34 -11.12
N LYS A 191 -1.91 12.22 -11.09
CA LYS A 191 -0.81 12.16 -10.10
C LYS A 191 -1.27 11.95 -8.65
N PRO A 192 -2.33 12.62 -8.14
CA PRO A 192 -2.80 12.38 -6.78
C PRO A 192 -3.27 10.94 -6.54
N ALA A 193 -4.05 10.38 -7.48
CA ALA A 193 -4.52 8.99 -7.40
C ALA A 193 -3.38 7.99 -7.55
N LEU A 194 -2.47 8.24 -8.50
CA LEU A 194 -1.27 7.42 -8.70
C LEU A 194 -0.41 7.35 -7.44
N ALA A 195 -0.19 8.49 -6.77
CA ALA A 195 0.59 8.55 -5.54
C ALA A 195 -0.07 7.74 -4.41
N THR A 196 -1.37 7.96 -4.18
CA THR A 196 -2.12 7.23 -3.15
C THR A 196 -2.11 5.72 -3.40
N ILE A 197 -2.41 5.27 -4.61
CA ILE A 197 -2.48 3.83 -4.91
C ILE A 197 -1.09 3.19 -4.90
N SER A 198 -0.05 3.89 -5.36
CA SER A 198 1.34 3.40 -5.28
C SER A 198 1.76 3.22 -3.82
N LEU A 199 1.42 4.17 -2.95
CA LEU A 199 1.70 4.09 -1.52
C LEU A 199 0.96 2.90 -0.88
N LEU A 200 -0.31 2.70 -1.22
CA LEU A 200 -1.09 1.57 -0.69
C LEU A 200 -0.52 0.21 -1.12
N TYR A 201 -0.10 0.07 -2.39
CA TYR A 201 0.63 -1.13 -2.83
C TYR A 201 1.96 -1.31 -2.11
N ALA A 202 2.70 -0.21 -1.87
CA ALA A 202 3.98 -0.25 -1.17
C ALA A 202 3.82 -0.72 0.28
N VAL A 203 2.87 -0.11 1.01
CA VAL A 203 2.56 -0.50 2.40
C VAL A 203 2.11 -1.95 2.48
N PHE A 204 1.24 -2.38 1.55
CA PHE A 204 0.82 -3.78 1.49
C PHE A 204 2.02 -4.71 1.31
N ARG A 205 2.85 -4.48 0.30
CA ARG A 205 3.97 -5.38 -0.01
C ARG A 205 5.04 -5.39 1.08
N TRP A 206 5.33 -4.23 1.66
CA TRP A 206 6.30 -4.09 2.75
C TRP A 206 5.91 -4.89 3.99
N ASN A 207 4.61 -4.98 4.29
CA ASN A 207 4.11 -5.67 5.48
C ASN A 207 3.74 -7.14 5.23
N TYR A 208 3.61 -7.56 3.97
CA TYR A 208 3.19 -8.91 3.65
C TYR A 208 4.39 -9.85 3.69
N PHE A 209 4.44 -10.71 4.72
CA PHE A 209 5.51 -11.70 4.91
C PHE A 209 5.03 -13.14 4.73
N GLN A 210 3.73 -13.36 4.74
CA GLN A 210 3.14 -14.70 4.80
C GLN A 210 3.40 -15.50 3.52
N ASP A 211 3.40 -14.85 2.36
CA ASP A 211 3.76 -15.48 1.09
C ASP A 211 5.24 -15.83 0.99
N ALA A 212 6.13 -15.03 1.59
CA ALA A 212 7.53 -15.39 1.70
C ALA A 212 7.72 -16.67 2.51
N LEU A 213 6.93 -16.89 3.58
CA LEU A 213 6.97 -18.14 4.35
C LEU A 213 6.45 -19.37 3.60
N PHE A 214 5.59 -19.17 2.59
CA PHE A 214 5.00 -20.28 1.85
C PHE A 214 5.73 -20.58 0.55
N TYR A 215 6.21 -19.55 -0.14
CA TYR A 215 6.73 -19.68 -1.50
C TYR A 215 8.25 -19.70 -1.59
N ILE A 216 8.97 -19.31 -0.54
CA ILE A 216 10.45 -19.27 -0.46
C ILE A 216 10.90 -20.17 0.70
#